data_AF-A0A3N6ISC2-F1
#
_entry.id   AF-A0A3N6ISC2-F1
#
_cell.length_a   1.000
_cell.length_b   1.000
_cell.length_c   1.000
_cell.angle_alpha   90.00
_cell.angle_beta   90.00
_cell.angle_gamma   90.00
#
_symmetry.space_group_name_H-M   'P 1'
#
loop_
_entity.id
_entity.type
_entity.pdbx_description
1 polymer ?
#
loop_
_entity_poly.entity_id
_entity_poly.type
_entity_poly.pdbx_seq_one_letter_code
_entity_poly.pdbx_strand_id
1 'polypeptide(L)'
;MRRAARSGPPEARLAAARAVWQLTEDAGPLLGVLAEQLTDGGRVREAATAAAGLGPRAAELVPALVAAASTPGASRVIPHLDADVAIAEALWRITGRAEEALRLLAGVLGETGLSWIRWTFVRAARVAARLGDEGRPLVPELEKLLTHPLHTPAAVLALHTIAPGTLDVRAAAGLLLDSAEDDADAATALEALLALGPDALTEDHARRLTALAERDLRVTASGVETTIAATDDRLREQAGQVLRALGAGPTAAGA
;
A
#
# COMPACT_ATOMS: atom_id res chain seq x y z
N MET A 1 19.97 -26.73 9.90
CA MET A 1 19.39 -25.49 9.35
C MET A 1 20.45 -24.57 8.72
N ARG A 2 21.49 -24.12 9.44
CA ARG A 2 22.56 -23.23 8.89
C ARG A 2 23.27 -23.73 7.62
N ARG A 3 23.45 -25.05 7.45
CA ARG A 3 24.02 -25.64 6.21
C ARG A 3 23.03 -25.56 5.04
N ALA A 4 21.75 -25.83 5.31
CA ALA A 4 20.69 -25.75 4.30
C ALA A 4 20.44 -24.29 3.83
N ALA A 5 20.57 -23.30 4.72
CA ALA A 5 20.52 -21.88 4.36
C ALA A 5 21.64 -21.46 3.39
N ARG A 6 22.81 -22.11 3.45
CA ARG A 6 23.97 -21.78 2.61
C ARG A 6 24.00 -22.51 1.28
N SER A 7 23.62 -23.79 1.23
CA SER A 7 23.89 -24.65 0.07
C SER A 7 22.71 -25.48 -0.42
N GLY A 8 21.47 -25.18 0.01
CA GLY A 8 20.27 -25.83 -0.50
C GLY A 8 19.78 -25.28 -1.85
N PRO A 9 18.69 -25.83 -2.43
CA PRO A 9 17.96 -25.21 -3.53
C PRO A 9 17.47 -23.79 -3.16
N PRO A 10 17.37 -22.83 -4.10
CA PRO A 10 17.06 -21.42 -3.80
C PRO A 10 15.84 -21.19 -2.88
N GLU A 11 14.75 -21.93 -3.11
CA GLU A 11 13.52 -21.81 -2.31
C GLU A 11 13.71 -22.36 -0.88
N ALA A 12 14.41 -23.48 -0.76
CA ALA A 12 14.74 -24.08 0.53
C ALA A 12 15.77 -23.24 1.31
N ARG A 13 16.67 -22.52 0.62
CA ARG A 13 17.64 -21.62 1.25
C ARG A 13 16.96 -20.45 1.95
N LEU A 14 16.03 -19.76 1.27
CA LEU A 14 15.31 -18.63 1.87
C LEU A 14 14.50 -19.06 3.09
N ALA A 15 13.75 -20.17 3.00
CA ALA A 15 12.98 -20.69 4.13
C ALA A 15 13.88 -21.08 5.31
N ALA A 16 15.00 -21.77 5.03
CA ALA A 16 15.97 -22.14 6.06
C ALA A 16 16.67 -20.93 6.69
N ALA A 17 16.99 -19.90 5.89
CA ALA A 17 17.62 -18.68 6.37
C ALA A 17 16.65 -17.86 7.25
N ARG A 18 15.38 -17.74 6.86
CA ARG A 18 14.33 -17.12 7.69
C ARG A 18 14.16 -17.84 9.01
N ALA A 19 14.13 -19.17 9.01
CA ALA A 19 14.01 -19.96 10.23
C ALA A 19 15.22 -19.78 11.16
N VAL A 20 16.45 -19.69 10.61
CA VAL A 20 17.64 -19.36 11.41
C VAL A 20 17.51 -17.98 12.04
N TRP A 21 17.15 -16.96 11.26
CA TRP A 21 16.94 -15.60 11.78
C TRP A 21 15.88 -15.57 12.89
N GLN A 22 14.72 -16.20 12.69
CA GLN A 22 13.64 -16.23 13.69
C GLN A 22 14.03 -16.92 14.99
N LEU A 23 14.89 -17.96 14.92
CA LEU A 23 15.28 -18.75 16.09
C LEU A 23 16.50 -18.19 16.82
N THR A 24 17.39 -17.48 16.11
CA THR A 24 18.70 -17.09 16.67
C THR A 24 19.02 -15.61 16.52
N GLU A 25 18.13 -14.83 15.91
CA GLU A 25 18.33 -13.42 15.53
C GLU A 25 19.57 -13.17 14.64
N ASP A 26 20.14 -14.23 14.07
CA ASP A 26 21.30 -14.16 13.18
C ASP A 26 20.81 -13.90 11.75
N ALA A 27 20.92 -12.64 11.32
CA ALA A 27 20.49 -12.20 10.00
C ALA A 27 21.47 -12.59 8.88
N GLY A 28 22.73 -12.94 9.18
CA GLY A 28 23.78 -13.12 8.17
C GLY A 28 23.41 -14.10 7.05
N PRO A 29 22.92 -15.32 7.36
CA PRO A 29 22.48 -16.27 6.34
C PRO A 29 21.30 -15.75 5.49
N LEU A 30 20.42 -14.96 6.08
CA LEU A 30 19.28 -14.37 5.38
C LEU A 30 19.75 -13.26 4.44
N LEU A 31 20.60 -12.35 4.92
CA LEU A 31 21.14 -11.25 4.12
C LEU A 31 21.91 -11.78 2.90
N GLY A 32 22.73 -12.83 3.05
CA GLY A 32 23.42 -13.45 1.92
C GLY A 32 22.47 -13.96 0.83
N VAL A 33 21.38 -14.65 1.20
CA VAL A 33 20.37 -15.13 0.25
C VAL A 33 19.63 -13.96 -0.43
N LEU A 34 19.34 -12.88 0.30
CA LEU A 34 18.69 -11.70 -0.25
C LEU A 34 19.59 -10.96 -1.25
N ALA A 35 20.89 -10.83 -0.95
CA ALA A 35 21.86 -10.19 -1.84
C ALA A 35 22.00 -10.93 -3.19
N GLU A 36 22.03 -12.27 -3.16
CA GLU A 36 22.01 -13.11 -4.37
C GLU A 36 20.74 -12.84 -5.20
N GLN A 37 19.57 -12.85 -4.56
CA GLN A 37 18.29 -12.64 -5.25
C GLN A 37 18.13 -11.25 -5.87
N LEU A 38 18.70 -10.22 -5.24
CA LEU A 38 18.75 -8.86 -5.78
C LEU A 38 19.65 -8.78 -7.02
N THR A 39 20.75 -9.53 -7.03
CA THR A 39 21.74 -9.52 -8.12
C THR A 39 21.28 -10.32 -9.33
N ASP A 40 20.65 -11.48 -9.11
CA ASP A 40 20.20 -12.38 -10.18
C ASP A 40 18.94 -11.87 -10.91
N GLY A 41 18.28 -10.83 -10.40
CA GLY A 41 17.16 -10.15 -11.06
C GLY A 41 15.81 -10.89 -11.04
N GLY A 42 15.78 -12.18 -10.73
CA GLY A 42 14.55 -13.00 -10.84
C GLY A 42 13.52 -12.85 -9.71
N ARG A 43 13.91 -12.33 -8.53
CA ARG A 43 13.04 -12.22 -7.33
C ARG A 43 13.29 -10.93 -6.55
N VAL A 44 13.56 -9.84 -7.28
CA VAL A 44 13.96 -8.55 -6.70
C VAL A 44 12.90 -8.00 -5.74
N ARG A 45 11.62 -8.07 -6.13
CA ARG A 45 10.50 -7.59 -5.31
C ARG A 45 10.42 -8.34 -3.97
N GLU A 46 10.49 -9.67 -3.99
CA GLU A 46 10.43 -10.50 -2.79
C GLU A 46 11.62 -10.23 -1.87
N ALA A 47 12.81 -10.09 -2.45
CA ALA A 47 14.04 -9.81 -1.72
C ALA A 47 14.00 -8.43 -1.06
N ALA A 48 13.59 -7.39 -1.81
CA ALA A 48 13.43 -6.03 -1.29
C ALA A 48 12.36 -5.96 -0.18
N THR A 49 11.23 -6.65 -0.35
CA THR A 49 10.18 -6.73 0.69
C THR A 49 10.72 -7.37 1.98
N ALA A 50 11.51 -8.43 1.87
CA ALA A 50 12.13 -9.07 3.02
C ALA A 50 13.18 -8.15 3.69
N ALA A 51 13.98 -7.44 2.90
CA ALA A 51 14.95 -6.46 3.40
C ALA A 51 14.26 -5.31 4.15
N ALA A 52 13.14 -4.79 3.63
CA ALA A 52 12.33 -3.77 4.30
C ALA A 52 11.85 -4.23 5.68
N GLY A 53 11.43 -5.50 5.81
CA GLY A 53 11.01 -6.10 7.08
C GLY A 53 12.12 -6.24 8.12
N LEU A 54 13.39 -6.28 7.70
CA LEU A 54 14.55 -6.29 8.59
C LEU A 54 14.94 -4.87 9.06
N GLY A 55 14.51 -3.84 8.34
CA GLY A 55 14.81 -2.43 8.64
C GLY A 55 16.32 -2.18 8.70
N PRO A 56 16.82 -1.39 9.66
CA PRO A 56 18.25 -1.04 9.75
C PRO A 56 19.22 -2.23 9.79
N ARG A 57 18.76 -3.43 10.18
CA ARG A 57 19.60 -4.65 10.18
C ARG A 57 19.99 -5.12 8.77
N ALA A 58 19.32 -4.63 7.73
CA ALA A 58 19.64 -4.93 6.34
C ALA A 58 20.54 -3.86 5.67
N ALA A 59 21.25 -3.05 6.44
CA ALA A 59 22.12 -1.98 5.92
C ALA A 59 23.12 -2.45 4.85
N GLU A 60 23.65 -3.68 4.96
CA GLU A 60 24.58 -4.24 3.97
C GLU A 60 23.94 -4.51 2.59
N LEU A 61 22.61 -4.57 2.50
CA LEU A 61 21.89 -4.79 1.24
C LEU A 61 21.67 -3.51 0.44
N VAL A 62 21.94 -2.33 1.01
CA VAL A 62 21.69 -1.03 0.35
C VAL A 62 22.35 -0.95 -1.04
N PRO A 63 23.62 -1.31 -1.24
CA PRO A 63 24.24 -1.27 -2.57
C PRO A 63 23.55 -2.19 -3.58
N ALA A 64 23.14 -3.39 -3.17
CA ALA A 64 22.44 -4.34 -4.03
C ALA A 64 21.03 -3.87 -4.39
N LEU A 65 20.32 -3.24 -3.45
CA LEU A 65 19.01 -2.63 -3.68
C LEU A 65 19.08 -1.48 -4.69
N VAL A 66 20.08 -0.60 -4.56
CA VAL A 66 20.30 0.49 -5.52
C VAL A 66 20.65 -0.05 -6.90
N ALA A 67 21.51 -1.07 -6.98
CA ALA A 67 21.89 -1.69 -8.26
C ALA A 67 20.73 -2.43 -8.95
N ALA A 68 19.80 -2.98 -8.18
CA ALA A 68 18.63 -3.70 -8.69
C ALA A 68 17.47 -2.77 -9.11
N ALA A 69 17.52 -1.48 -8.75
CA ALA A 69 16.49 -0.51 -9.10
C ALA A 69 16.48 -0.23 -10.61
N SER A 70 15.29 -0.01 -11.18
CA SER A 70 15.18 0.28 -12.61
C SER A 70 15.84 1.61 -12.96
N THR A 71 16.53 1.63 -14.10
CA THR A 71 17.08 2.88 -14.65
C THR A 71 15.93 3.82 -15.08
N PRO A 72 15.98 5.12 -14.72
CA PRO A 72 15.01 6.10 -15.19
C PRO A 72 14.89 6.13 -16.71
N GLY A 73 13.65 6.15 -17.23
CA GLY A 73 13.37 6.21 -18.66
C GLY A 73 13.54 4.89 -19.44
N ALA A 74 13.91 3.80 -18.76
CA ALA A 74 13.86 2.47 -19.38
C ALA A 74 12.40 2.05 -19.65
N SER A 75 12.18 1.21 -20.67
CA SER A 75 10.88 0.57 -20.86
C SER A 75 10.65 -0.40 -19.70
N ARG A 76 9.63 -0.13 -18.88
CA ARG A 76 9.31 -0.90 -17.68
C ARG A 76 8.04 -1.71 -17.87
N VAL A 77 8.10 -2.95 -17.41
CA VAL A 77 6.93 -3.83 -17.27
C VAL A 77 6.49 -3.86 -15.80
N ILE A 78 5.27 -4.35 -15.54
CA ILE A 78 4.69 -4.40 -14.18
C ILE A 78 5.65 -5.02 -13.13
N PRO A 79 6.36 -6.14 -13.38
CA PRO A 79 7.33 -6.68 -12.43
C PRO A 79 8.45 -5.69 -12.04
N HIS A 80 8.91 -4.86 -12.97
CA HIS A 80 9.92 -3.84 -12.69
C HIS A 80 9.35 -2.74 -11.80
N LEU A 81 8.14 -2.26 -12.10
CA LEU A 81 7.48 -1.23 -11.29
C LEU A 81 7.19 -1.72 -9.87
N ASP A 82 6.75 -2.98 -9.73
CA ASP A 82 6.52 -3.58 -8.41
C ASP A 82 7.82 -3.79 -7.63
N ALA A 83 8.92 -4.12 -8.32
CA ALA A 83 10.24 -4.19 -7.72
C ALA A 83 10.70 -2.79 -7.26
N ASP A 84 10.55 -1.75 -8.09
CA ASP A 84 10.91 -0.38 -7.75
C ASP A 84 10.15 0.11 -6.50
N VAL A 85 8.85 -0.18 -6.37
CA VAL A 85 8.06 0.16 -5.16
C VAL A 85 8.61 -0.56 -3.93
N ALA A 86 8.94 -1.85 -4.04
CA ALA A 86 9.50 -2.62 -2.93
C ALA A 86 10.92 -2.15 -2.54
N ILE A 87 11.74 -1.77 -3.53
CA ILE A 87 13.08 -1.20 -3.31
C ILE A 87 12.96 0.15 -2.62
N ALA A 88 12.05 1.02 -3.07
CA ALA A 88 11.81 2.32 -2.45
C ALA A 88 11.47 2.18 -0.96
N GLU A 89 10.54 1.27 -0.63
CA GLU A 89 10.20 0.98 0.77
C GLU A 89 11.40 0.42 1.55
N ALA A 90 12.16 -0.52 0.97
CA ALA A 90 13.33 -1.10 1.62
C ALA A 90 14.39 -0.04 1.94
N LEU A 91 14.75 0.78 0.95
CA LEU A 91 15.75 1.84 1.11
C LEU A 91 15.31 2.84 2.20
N TRP A 92 14.04 3.24 2.22
CA TRP A 92 13.50 4.09 3.28
C TRP A 92 13.62 3.44 4.66
N ARG A 93 13.11 2.21 4.83
CA ARG A 93 13.09 1.54 6.14
C ARG A 93 14.48 1.18 6.66
N ILE A 94 15.45 0.96 5.78
CA ILE A 94 16.83 0.64 6.14
C ILE A 94 17.61 1.91 6.50
N THR A 95 17.48 2.98 5.69
CA THR A 95 18.36 4.14 5.78
C THR A 95 17.75 5.36 6.47
N GLY A 96 16.42 5.45 6.52
CA GLY A 96 15.70 6.65 6.96
C GLY A 96 15.91 7.86 6.05
N ARG A 97 16.30 7.68 4.78
CA ARG A 97 16.45 8.78 3.81
C ARG A 97 15.44 8.64 2.68
N ALA A 98 14.54 9.61 2.51
CA ALA A 98 13.49 9.49 1.49
C ALA A 98 13.94 9.80 0.07
N GLU A 99 15.08 10.46 -0.18
CA GLU A 99 15.46 10.93 -1.52
C GLU A 99 15.38 9.83 -2.61
N GLU A 100 16.01 8.69 -2.37
CA GLU A 100 15.98 7.52 -3.27
C GLU A 100 14.56 6.96 -3.41
N ALA A 101 13.83 6.83 -2.30
CA ALA A 101 12.47 6.30 -2.28
C ALA A 101 11.52 7.21 -3.07
N LEU A 102 11.60 8.52 -2.88
CA LEU A 102 10.80 9.52 -3.59
C LEU A 102 11.03 9.46 -5.09
N ARG A 103 12.30 9.34 -5.52
CA ARG A 103 12.61 9.24 -6.95
C ARG A 103 11.99 8.01 -7.59
N LEU A 104 12.12 6.86 -6.95
CA LEU A 104 11.54 5.60 -7.44
C LEU A 104 10.01 5.66 -7.47
N LEU A 105 9.39 6.15 -6.39
CA LEU A 105 7.93 6.28 -6.31
C LEU A 105 7.38 7.28 -7.33
N ALA A 106 8.03 8.44 -7.52
CA ALA A 106 7.65 9.40 -8.55
C ALA A 106 7.79 8.78 -9.95
N GLY A 107 8.87 8.03 -10.18
CA GLY A 107 9.08 7.31 -11.43
C GLY A 107 7.99 6.27 -11.70
N VAL A 108 7.49 5.58 -10.67
CA VAL A 108 6.39 4.61 -10.80
C VAL A 108 5.06 5.34 -11.01
N LEU A 109 4.72 6.32 -10.18
CA LEU A 109 3.45 7.04 -10.22
C LEU A 109 3.27 7.88 -11.51
N GLY A 110 4.37 8.33 -12.11
CA GLY A 110 4.37 9.07 -13.37
C GLY A 110 4.23 8.20 -14.63
N GLU A 111 4.16 6.86 -14.51
CA GLU A 111 3.95 5.98 -15.67
C GLU A 111 2.56 6.15 -16.28
N THR A 112 2.50 6.14 -17.61
CA THR A 112 1.24 6.30 -18.38
C THR A 112 1.05 5.15 -19.37
N GLY A 113 -0.19 4.88 -19.77
CA GLY A 113 -0.47 3.98 -20.90
C GLY A 113 -0.55 2.47 -20.58
N LEU A 114 -0.50 2.09 -19.30
CA LEU A 114 -0.65 0.69 -18.89
C LEU A 114 -1.92 0.54 -18.05
N SER A 115 -3.03 0.27 -18.74
CA SER A 115 -4.40 0.12 -18.18
C SER A 115 -4.56 -0.99 -17.12
N TRP A 116 -3.49 -1.75 -16.83
CA TRP A 116 -3.46 -2.87 -15.90
C TRP A 116 -2.53 -2.68 -14.68
N ILE A 117 -1.96 -1.48 -14.44
CA ILE A 117 -1.07 -1.18 -13.27
C ILE A 117 -1.82 -1.04 -11.93
N ARG A 118 -3.13 -1.31 -11.88
CA ARG A 118 -4.04 -1.02 -10.76
C ARG A 118 -3.43 -1.17 -9.35
N TRP A 119 -2.85 -2.33 -9.06
CA TRP A 119 -2.31 -2.65 -7.74
C TRP A 119 -0.93 -2.04 -7.43
N THR A 120 -0.14 -1.72 -8.44
CA THR A 120 1.19 -1.13 -8.26
C THR A 120 1.06 0.33 -7.83
N PHE A 121 0.13 1.11 -8.41
CA PHE A 121 -0.13 2.49 -7.96
C PHE A 121 -0.70 2.53 -6.55
N VAL A 122 -1.60 1.60 -6.20
CA VAL A 122 -2.09 1.44 -4.82
C VAL A 122 -0.94 1.15 -3.86
N ARG A 123 -0.02 0.24 -4.21
CA ARG A 123 1.18 -0.03 -3.40
C ARG A 123 2.08 1.20 -3.27
N ALA A 124 2.35 1.90 -4.37
CA ALA A 124 3.18 3.10 -4.39
C ALA A 124 2.59 4.20 -3.50
N ALA A 125 1.28 4.46 -3.59
CA ALA A 125 0.58 5.42 -2.73
C ALA A 125 0.66 5.03 -1.24
N ARG A 126 0.50 3.75 -0.91
CA ARG A 126 0.66 3.26 0.47
C ARG A 126 2.08 3.44 0.99
N VAL A 127 3.11 3.23 0.16
CA VAL A 127 4.50 3.51 0.55
C VAL A 127 4.72 5.02 0.72
N ALA A 128 4.19 5.85 -0.18
CA ALA A 128 4.25 7.31 -0.07
C ALA A 128 3.67 7.81 1.25
N ALA A 129 2.51 7.28 1.67
CA ALA A 129 1.91 7.61 2.97
C ALA A 129 2.85 7.31 4.16
N ARG A 130 3.62 6.20 4.09
CA ARG A 130 4.57 5.78 5.12
C ARG A 130 5.83 6.65 5.20
N LEU A 131 6.10 7.49 4.20
CA LEU A 131 7.17 8.48 4.25
C LEU A 131 6.80 9.69 5.14
N GLY A 132 5.51 9.87 5.47
CA GLY A 132 5.04 11.02 6.23
C GLY A 132 5.29 12.34 5.48
N ASP A 133 5.72 13.38 6.20
CA ASP A 133 5.97 14.70 5.60
C ASP A 133 7.03 14.68 4.48
N GLU A 134 7.99 13.75 4.51
CA GLU A 134 8.97 13.61 3.43
C GLU A 134 8.32 13.19 2.11
N GLY A 135 7.12 12.59 2.16
CA GLY A 135 6.31 12.21 0.99
C GLY A 135 5.71 13.38 0.21
N ARG A 136 5.67 14.60 0.77
CA ARG A 136 5.03 15.79 0.16
C ARG A 136 5.37 16.05 -1.32
N PRO A 137 6.59 15.81 -1.82
CA PRO A 137 6.90 15.98 -3.25
C PRO A 137 6.08 15.07 -4.19
N LEU A 138 5.45 14.00 -3.69
CA LEU A 138 4.62 13.09 -4.48
C LEU A 138 3.16 13.56 -4.65
N VAL A 139 2.75 14.65 -3.99
CA VAL A 139 1.37 15.17 -4.04
C VAL A 139 0.83 15.32 -5.47
N PRO A 140 1.56 15.93 -6.44
CA PRO A 140 1.02 16.11 -7.79
C PRO A 140 0.72 14.79 -8.52
N GLU A 141 1.49 13.73 -8.26
CA GLU A 141 1.24 12.42 -8.87
C GLU A 141 0.09 11.68 -8.17
N LEU A 142 -0.03 11.83 -6.85
CA LEU A 142 -1.14 11.26 -6.08
C LEU A 142 -2.48 11.91 -6.41
N GLU A 143 -2.51 13.22 -6.67
CA GLU A 143 -3.72 13.93 -7.11
C GLU A 143 -4.25 13.40 -8.45
N LYS A 144 -3.37 13.05 -9.39
CA LYS A 144 -3.78 12.46 -10.68
C LYS A 144 -4.50 11.12 -10.49
N LEU A 145 -4.16 10.35 -9.45
CA LEU A 145 -4.80 9.07 -9.16
C LEU A 145 -6.27 9.20 -8.71
N LEU A 146 -6.69 10.37 -8.21
CA LEU A 146 -8.08 10.62 -7.79
C LEU A 146 -9.08 10.58 -8.95
N THR A 147 -8.59 10.56 -10.20
CA THR A 147 -9.43 10.47 -11.41
C THR A 147 -9.94 9.06 -11.69
N HIS A 148 -9.49 8.03 -10.95
CA HIS A 148 -9.86 6.64 -11.18
C HIS A 148 -10.29 5.94 -9.87
N PRO A 149 -11.53 5.43 -9.77
CA PRO A 149 -12.09 4.87 -8.53
C PRO A 149 -11.18 3.83 -7.84
N LEU A 150 -10.57 2.91 -8.59
CA LEU A 150 -9.65 1.91 -8.03
C LEU A 150 -8.40 2.45 -7.33
N HIS A 151 -7.94 3.67 -7.67
CA HIS A 151 -6.74 4.25 -7.05
C HIS A 151 -7.09 5.29 -5.99
N THR A 152 -8.29 5.87 -6.08
CA THR A 152 -8.78 6.92 -5.19
C THR A 152 -8.60 6.58 -3.70
N PRO A 153 -9.00 5.41 -3.17
CA PRO A 153 -8.85 5.14 -1.74
C PRO A 153 -7.43 5.26 -1.22
N ALA A 154 -6.47 4.65 -1.92
CA ALA A 154 -5.07 4.69 -1.54
C ALA A 154 -4.45 6.09 -1.70
N ALA A 155 -4.84 6.82 -2.76
CA ALA A 155 -4.40 8.17 -3.00
C ALA A 155 -4.92 9.15 -1.93
N VAL A 156 -6.19 9.03 -1.53
CA VAL A 156 -6.78 9.85 -0.46
C VAL A 156 -6.06 9.61 0.86
N LEU A 157 -5.83 8.35 1.26
CA LEU A 157 -5.07 8.05 2.49
C LEU A 157 -3.65 8.64 2.45
N ALA A 158 -2.97 8.54 1.31
CA ALA A 158 -1.64 9.10 1.15
C ALA A 158 -1.66 10.63 1.26
N LEU A 159 -2.54 11.31 0.51
CA LEU A 159 -2.68 12.76 0.53
C LEU A 159 -3.08 13.27 1.92
N HIS A 160 -4.03 12.61 2.59
CA HIS A 160 -4.44 12.96 3.95
C HIS A 160 -3.27 12.84 4.94
N THR A 161 -2.37 11.86 4.74
CA THR A 161 -1.21 11.66 5.62
C THR A 161 -0.11 12.70 5.38
N ILE A 162 0.23 12.97 4.11
CA ILE A 162 1.43 13.77 3.76
C ILE A 162 1.11 15.25 3.51
N ALA A 163 -0.13 15.57 3.15
CA ALA A 163 -0.56 16.91 2.77
C ALA A 163 -2.06 17.14 3.09
N PRO A 164 -2.51 16.98 4.35
CA PRO A 164 -3.94 17.06 4.70
C PRO A 164 -4.61 18.37 4.28
N GLY A 165 -3.86 19.48 4.23
CA GLY A 165 -4.38 20.80 3.84
C GLY A 165 -4.63 21.00 2.35
N THR A 166 -4.20 20.09 1.47
CA THR A 166 -4.46 20.19 0.03
C THR A 166 -5.72 19.44 -0.40
N LEU A 167 -6.24 18.56 0.46
CA LEU A 167 -7.38 17.72 0.15
C LEU A 167 -8.69 18.44 0.50
N ASP A 168 -9.58 18.60 -0.48
CA ASP A 168 -10.99 18.87 -0.18
C ASP A 168 -11.61 17.58 0.38
N VAL A 169 -11.70 17.52 1.70
CA VAL A 169 -12.17 16.32 2.42
C VAL A 169 -13.61 15.94 2.07
N ARG A 170 -14.46 16.89 1.68
CA ARG A 170 -15.85 16.60 1.28
C ARG A 170 -15.90 16.03 -0.12
N ALA A 171 -15.16 16.62 -1.06
CA ALA A 171 -15.04 16.06 -2.40
C ALA A 171 -14.42 14.65 -2.35
N ALA A 172 -13.38 14.46 -1.52
CA ALA A 172 -12.76 13.16 -1.31
C ALA A 172 -13.74 12.12 -0.75
N ALA A 173 -14.57 12.49 0.24
CA ALA A 173 -15.60 11.59 0.78
C ALA A 173 -16.59 11.11 -0.30
N GLY A 174 -16.99 11.99 -1.23
CA GLY A 174 -17.82 11.62 -2.38
C GLY A 174 -17.13 10.57 -3.27
N LEU A 175 -15.87 10.80 -3.65
CA LEU A 175 -15.10 9.87 -4.49
C LEU A 175 -14.87 8.51 -3.81
N LEU A 176 -14.70 8.50 -2.49
CA LEU A 176 -14.56 7.26 -1.72
C LEU A 176 -15.86 6.46 -1.69
N LEU A 177 -17.00 7.14 -1.53
CA LEU A 177 -18.32 6.49 -1.61
C LEU A 177 -18.57 5.94 -3.02
N ASP A 178 -18.23 6.68 -4.08
CA ASP A 178 -18.31 6.17 -5.46
C ASP A 178 -17.46 4.90 -5.62
N SER A 179 -16.22 4.92 -5.08
CA SER A 179 -15.33 3.75 -5.12
C SER A 179 -15.89 2.56 -4.34
N ALA A 180 -16.51 2.80 -3.18
CA ALA A 180 -17.12 1.76 -2.37
C ALA A 180 -18.36 1.16 -3.06
N GLU A 181 -19.21 1.99 -3.67
CA GLU A 181 -20.42 1.58 -4.36
C GLU A 181 -20.14 0.82 -5.68
N ASP A 182 -19.01 1.11 -6.33
CA ASP A 182 -18.56 0.47 -7.58
C ASP A 182 -17.68 -0.79 -7.37
N ASP A 183 -17.52 -1.28 -6.13
CA ASP A 183 -16.60 -2.38 -5.78
C ASP A 183 -15.13 -2.11 -6.16
N ALA A 184 -14.74 -0.84 -6.12
CA ALA A 184 -13.41 -0.36 -6.45
C ALA A 184 -12.57 -0.13 -5.17
N ASP A 185 -12.05 -1.23 -4.60
CA ASP A 185 -11.30 -1.23 -3.33
C ASP A 185 -12.14 -0.66 -2.16
N ALA A 186 -13.37 -1.15 -2.04
CA ALA A 186 -14.37 -0.66 -1.09
C ALA A 186 -13.90 -0.72 0.38
N ALA A 187 -13.11 -1.73 0.75
CA ALA A 187 -12.55 -1.82 2.10
C ALA A 187 -11.59 -0.65 2.41
N THR A 188 -10.67 -0.34 1.49
CA THR A 188 -9.77 0.82 1.67
C THR A 188 -10.56 2.13 1.58
N ALA A 189 -11.64 2.17 0.80
CA ALA A 189 -12.48 3.36 0.71
C ALA A 189 -13.16 3.69 2.05
N LEU A 190 -13.70 2.68 2.74
CA LEU A 190 -14.26 2.81 4.08
C LEU A 190 -13.20 3.18 5.14
N GLU A 191 -11.99 2.62 5.06
CA GLU A 191 -10.86 3.02 5.90
C GLU A 191 -10.50 4.50 5.70
N ALA A 192 -10.46 4.96 4.45
CA ALA A 192 -10.18 6.35 4.11
C ALA A 192 -11.28 7.29 4.62
N LEU A 193 -12.56 6.93 4.49
CA LEU A 193 -13.67 7.71 5.05
C LEU A 193 -13.54 7.87 6.56
N LEU A 194 -13.16 6.80 7.26
CA LEU A 194 -12.91 6.85 8.70
C LEU A 194 -11.75 7.82 9.04
N ALA A 195 -10.68 7.79 8.24
CA ALA A 195 -9.52 8.68 8.44
C ALA A 195 -9.85 10.16 8.19
N LEU A 196 -10.71 10.48 7.21
CA LEU A 196 -11.16 11.85 6.96
C LEU A 196 -12.01 12.43 8.11
N GLY A 197 -12.63 11.57 8.90
CA GLY A 197 -13.44 11.96 10.04
C GLY A 197 -14.83 12.50 9.69
N PRO A 198 -15.65 12.82 10.71
CA PRO A 198 -17.07 13.13 10.52
C PRO A 198 -17.32 14.44 9.76
N ASP A 199 -16.43 15.42 9.88
CA ASP A 199 -16.58 16.74 9.24
C ASP A 199 -16.49 16.69 7.70
N ALA A 200 -15.98 15.58 7.16
CA ALA A 200 -15.93 15.29 5.72
C ALA A 200 -17.30 14.86 5.15
N LEU A 201 -18.22 14.40 6.00
CA LEU A 201 -19.51 13.89 5.54
C LEU A 201 -20.54 15.02 5.42
N THR A 202 -21.20 15.06 4.27
CA THR A 202 -22.45 15.79 4.09
C THR A 202 -23.62 14.90 4.52
N GLU A 203 -24.82 15.47 4.66
CA GLU A 203 -26.03 14.67 4.90
C GLU A 203 -26.24 13.62 3.80
N ASP A 204 -25.90 13.96 2.55
CA ASP A 204 -26.00 13.01 1.45
C ASP A 204 -25.00 11.86 1.58
N HIS A 205 -23.75 12.17 1.92
CA HIS A 205 -22.72 11.15 2.20
C HIS A 205 -23.14 10.21 3.33
N ALA A 206 -23.74 10.75 4.40
CA ALA A 206 -24.25 9.96 5.51
C ALA A 206 -25.37 9.00 5.03
N ARG A 207 -26.32 9.48 4.22
CA ARG A 207 -27.39 8.62 3.65
C ARG A 207 -26.83 7.51 2.77
N ARG A 208 -25.83 7.78 1.94
CA ARG A 208 -25.16 6.79 1.09
C ARG A 208 -24.44 5.73 1.93
N LEU A 209 -23.68 6.15 2.94
CA LEU A 209 -23.01 5.24 3.87
C LEU A 209 -24.01 4.37 4.65
N THR A 210 -25.14 4.94 5.10
CA THR A 210 -26.24 4.17 5.70
C THR A 210 -26.82 3.15 4.74
N ALA A 211 -26.99 3.51 3.45
CA ALA A 211 -27.47 2.56 2.46
C ALA A 211 -26.52 1.37 2.27
N LEU A 212 -25.20 1.61 2.24
CA LEU A 212 -24.19 0.55 2.20
C LEU A 212 -24.21 -0.34 3.46
N ALA A 213 -24.53 0.23 4.62
CA ALA A 213 -24.55 -0.49 5.90
C ALA A 213 -25.85 -1.28 6.17
N GLU A 214 -27.00 -0.84 5.63
CA GLU A 214 -28.31 -1.37 6.02
C GLU A 214 -29.02 -2.12 4.90
N ARG A 215 -28.73 -1.81 3.62
CA ARG A 215 -29.43 -2.43 2.50
C ARG A 215 -28.68 -3.66 2.00
N ASP A 216 -29.44 -4.62 1.47
CA ASP A 216 -28.89 -5.72 0.69
C ASP A 216 -28.53 -5.23 -0.73
N LEU A 217 -27.59 -4.30 -0.79
CA LEU A 217 -27.00 -3.85 -2.04
C LEU A 217 -25.91 -4.86 -2.40
N ARG A 218 -26.09 -5.57 -3.52
CA ARG A 218 -25.05 -6.39 -4.10
C ARG A 218 -24.05 -5.48 -4.77
N VAL A 219 -22.98 -5.17 -4.05
CA VAL A 219 -21.93 -4.26 -4.48
C VAL A 219 -20.83 -5.06 -5.16
N THR A 220 -20.43 -6.19 -4.59
CA THR A 220 -19.35 -7.03 -5.12
C THR A 220 -19.68 -7.54 -6.51
N ALA A 221 -19.04 -6.97 -7.53
CA ALA A 221 -19.31 -7.25 -8.94
C ALA A 221 -18.45 -8.39 -9.48
N SER A 222 -17.37 -8.75 -8.78
CA SER A 222 -16.42 -9.77 -9.23
C SER A 222 -15.86 -10.61 -8.08
N GLY A 223 -15.70 -11.91 -8.31
CA GLY A 223 -15.20 -12.87 -7.32
C GLY A 223 -15.57 -14.30 -7.67
N VAL A 224 -15.12 -15.26 -6.86
CA VAL A 224 -15.66 -16.63 -6.96
C VAL A 224 -17.09 -16.57 -6.45
N GLU A 225 -18.06 -17.10 -7.20
CA GLU A 225 -19.51 -17.01 -6.89
C GLU A 225 -19.83 -17.37 -5.43
N THR A 226 -19.13 -18.35 -4.87
CA THR A 226 -19.28 -18.79 -3.46
C THR A 226 -18.80 -17.80 -2.41
N THR A 227 -18.08 -16.75 -2.80
CA THR A 227 -17.47 -15.74 -1.91
C THR A 227 -18.11 -14.37 -2.01
N ILE A 228 -18.85 -14.08 -3.09
CA ILE A 228 -19.47 -12.77 -3.35
C ILE A 228 -20.39 -12.36 -2.18
N ALA A 229 -21.28 -13.26 -1.75
CA ALA A 229 -22.18 -12.98 -0.63
C ALA A 229 -21.43 -12.71 0.69
N ALA A 230 -20.36 -13.46 0.97
CA ALA A 230 -19.56 -13.26 2.18
C ALA A 230 -18.76 -11.94 2.14
N THR A 231 -18.32 -11.51 0.95
CA THR A 231 -17.65 -10.22 0.75
C THR A 231 -18.62 -9.06 0.94
N ASP A 232 -19.83 -9.15 0.38
CA ASP A 232 -20.90 -8.16 0.59
C ASP A 232 -21.28 -8.05 2.07
N ASP A 233 -21.41 -9.18 2.77
CA ASP A 233 -21.73 -9.19 4.19
C ASP A 233 -20.65 -8.50 5.03
N ARG A 234 -19.38 -8.75 4.71
CA ARG A 234 -18.25 -8.09 5.36
C ARG A 234 -18.22 -6.60 5.07
N LEU A 235 -18.46 -6.19 3.81
CA LEU A 235 -18.52 -4.79 3.43
C LEU A 235 -19.61 -4.05 4.19
N ARG A 236 -20.80 -4.66 4.31
CA ARG A 236 -21.92 -4.12 5.09
C ARG A 236 -21.56 -3.93 6.56
N GLU A 237 -20.93 -4.94 7.17
CA GLU A 237 -20.46 -4.85 8.55
C GLU A 237 -19.45 -3.71 8.73
N GLN A 238 -18.49 -3.59 7.82
CA GLN A 238 -17.49 -2.50 7.83
C GLN A 238 -18.14 -1.13 7.66
N ALA A 239 -19.09 -0.98 6.73
CA ALA A 239 -19.82 0.28 6.55
C ALA A 239 -20.60 0.66 7.81
N GLY A 240 -21.25 -0.31 8.48
CA GLY A 240 -21.93 -0.09 9.76
C GLY A 240 -20.98 0.25 10.92
N GLN A 241 -19.74 -0.24 10.91
CA GLN A 241 -18.71 0.17 11.87
C GLN A 241 -18.27 1.62 11.62
N VAL A 242 -18.00 1.99 10.37
CA VAL A 242 -17.62 3.36 9.99
C VAL A 242 -18.75 4.36 10.30
N LEU A 243 -20.00 4.02 9.96
CA LEU A 243 -21.15 4.86 10.25
C LEU A 243 -21.29 5.15 11.76
N ARG A 244 -21.12 4.13 12.61
CA ARG A 244 -21.14 4.30 14.06
C ARG A 244 -19.99 5.16 14.56
N ALA A 245 -18.78 4.96 14.04
CA ALA A 245 -17.61 5.73 14.45
C ALA A 245 -17.73 7.22 14.04
N LEU A 246 -18.24 7.50 12.83
CA LEU A 246 -18.40 8.86 12.33
C LEU A 246 -19.67 9.55 12.88
N GLY A 247 -20.73 8.80 13.18
CA GLY A 247 -21.93 9.32 13.86
C GLY A 247 -21.71 9.60 15.36
N ALA A 248 -20.67 9.03 15.98
CA ALA A 248 -20.32 9.19 17.39
C ALA A 248 -19.26 10.30 17.64
N GLY A 249 -19.39 11.45 16.96
CA GLY A 249 -18.59 12.66 17.27
C GLY A 249 -18.76 13.14 18.73
N PRO A 250 -17.77 13.84 19.32
CA PRO A 250 -17.41 13.73 20.73
C PRO A 250 -18.56 14.17 21.65
N THR A 251 -19.16 13.19 22.33
CA THR A 251 -20.00 13.42 23.50
C THR A 251 -19.42 12.68 24.70
N ALA A 252 -19.16 13.46 25.76
CA ALA A 252 -18.80 13.07 27.13
C ALA A 252 -17.32 12.78 27.46
N ALA A 253 -16.47 13.81 27.38
CA ALA A 253 -15.44 14.04 28.39
C ALA A 253 -15.83 15.30 29.18
N GLY A 254 -16.64 15.11 30.22
CA GLY A 254 -17.20 16.22 31.00
C GLY A 254 -18.38 15.80 31.86
N ALA A 255 -18.14 14.91 32.81
CA ALA A 255 -18.89 14.79 34.06
C ALA A 255 -17.96 14.26 35.14
#